data_AF-A0A954V1Q1-F1
#
_entry.id   AF-A0A954V1Q1-F1
#
_cell.length_a   1.000
_cell.length_b   1.000
_cell.length_c   1.000
_cell.angle_alpha   90.00
_cell.angle_beta   90.00
_cell.angle_gamma   90.00
#
_symmetry.space_group_name_H-M   'P 1'
#
loop_
_entity.id
_entity.type
_entity.pdbx_description
1 polymer ?
#
loop_
_entity_poly.entity_id
_entity_poly.type
_entity_poly.pdbx_seq_one_letter_code
_entity_poly.pdbx_strand_id
1 'polypeptide(L)'
;EELTRMGSDVQDTLITVLSEKMLPIPELNDAVYARRGFNVIATANDRDKGVNELSAALKSRFNVVVLPLPSDLDQEIQIVTRRVGEMAQSLDLPAPKNVVEEVKRVLEIFRELRSGETADGKTTLKSPSATLSTAEAIAVMVSGFSHATYFNDGILSAEGLAPNVLGAIVKDPVQDKAILEEYLETVLKKRREFADYYTTLTELV
;
A
#
# COMPACT_ATOMS: atom_id res chain seq x y z
N GLU A 1 -4.91 -14.45 -5.51
CA GLU A 1 -3.97 -13.43 -5.02
C GLU A 1 -2.58 -14.03 -4.81
N GLU A 2 -1.55 -13.20 -4.86
CA GLU A 2 -0.14 -13.53 -4.52
C GLU A 2 0.42 -14.76 -5.24
N LEU A 3 0.32 -14.77 -6.56
CA LEU A 3 0.69 -15.93 -7.38
C LEU A 3 2.19 -16.31 -7.26
N THR A 4 3.04 -15.39 -6.82
CA THR A 4 4.47 -15.62 -6.50
C THR A 4 4.74 -16.40 -5.21
N ARG A 5 3.73 -16.63 -4.35
CA ARG A 5 3.89 -17.47 -3.15
C ARG A 5 3.62 -18.96 -3.40
N MET A 6 3.14 -19.29 -4.59
CA MET A 6 2.73 -20.65 -4.95
C MET A 6 3.94 -21.55 -5.25
N GLY A 7 3.90 -22.79 -4.77
CA GLY A 7 4.92 -23.82 -5.08
C GLY A 7 4.97 -24.18 -6.56
N SER A 8 6.11 -24.70 -7.02
CA SER A 8 6.33 -25.12 -8.42
C SER A 8 5.27 -26.09 -8.92
N ASP A 9 4.91 -27.08 -8.09
CA ASP A 9 4.02 -28.17 -8.50
C ASP A 9 2.59 -27.65 -8.78
N VAL A 10 2.17 -26.65 -8.01
CA VAL A 10 0.88 -25.98 -8.20
C VAL A 10 0.93 -25.04 -9.40
N GLN A 11 2.06 -24.35 -9.63
CA GLN A 11 2.29 -23.58 -10.86
C GLN A 11 2.18 -24.46 -12.12
N ASP A 12 2.81 -25.63 -12.11
CA ASP A 12 2.78 -26.56 -13.23
C ASP A 12 1.38 -27.14 -13.49
N THR A 13 0.65 -27.46 -12.42
CA THR A 13 -0.75 -27.87 -12.53
C THR A 13 -1.60 -26.78 -13.19
N LEU A 14 -1.39 -25.52 -12.83
CA LEU A 14 -2.11 -24.39 -13.42
C LEU A 14 -1.78 -24.17 -14.90
N ILE A 15 -0.60 -24.55 -15.38
CA ILE A 15 -0.29 -24.50 -16.81
C ILE A 15 -1.28 -25.36 -17.59
N THR A 16 -1.53 -26.58 -17.13
CA THR A 16 -2.52 -27.49 -17.73
C THR A 16 -3.92 -26.89 -17.66
N VAL A 17 -4.32 -26.35 -16.51
CA VAL A 17 -5.65 -25.74 -16.34
C VAL A 17 -5.89 -24.57 -17.30
N LEU A 18 -4.90 -23.69 -17.45
CA LEU A 18 -5.01 -22.51 -18.30
C LEU A 18 -4.90 -22.85 -19.79
N SER A 19 -4.14 -23.89 -20.14
CA SER A 19 -3.94 -24.32 -21.54
C SER A 19 -5.09 -25.17 -22.05
N GLU A 20 -5.47 -26.21 -21.30
CA GLU A 20 -6.49 -27.20 -21.68
C GLU A 20 -7.91 -26.78 -21.26
N LYS A 21 -8.03 -25.72 -20.45
CA LYS A 21 -9.31 -25.25 -19.89
C LYS A 21 -10.06 -26.34 -19.13
N MET A 22 -9.30 -27.23 -18.49
CA MET A 22 -9.82 -28.29 -17.64
C MET A 22 -8.93 -28.53 -16.42
N LEU A 23 -9.55 -28.91 -15.31
CA LEU A 23 -8.87 -29.32 -14.09
C LEU A 23 -9.07 -30.84 -13.90
N PRO A 24 -8.02 -31.66 -14.04
CA PRO A 24 -8.12 -33.08 -13.70
C PRO A 24 -8.30 -33.27 -12.19
N ILE A 25 -9.08 -34.27 -11.79
CA ILE A 25 -9.29 -34.70 -10.41
C ILE A 25 -8.91 -36.19 -10.33
N PRO A 26 -7.61 -36.50 -10.15
CA PRO A 26 -7.11 -37.88 -10.22
C PRO A 26 -7.79 -38.83 -9.24
N GLU A 27 -8.10 -38.37 -8.02
CA GLU A 27 -8.74 -39.16 -6.97
C GLU A 27 -10.15 -39.63 -7.35
N LEU A 28 -10.80 -38.93 -8.28
CA LEU A 28 -12.11 -39.28 -8.82
C LEU A 28 -12.04 -39.91 -10.21
N ASN A 29 -10.84 -40.03 -10.79
CA ASN A 29 -10.64 -40.41 -12.18
C ASN A 29 -11.53 -39.60 -13.15
N ASP A 30 -11.66 -38.29 -12.89
CA ASP A 30 -12.54 -37.37 -13.62
C ASP A 30 -11.84 -36.04 -13.93
N ALA A 31 -12.48 -35.19 -14.71
CA ALA A 31 -12.01 -33.87 -15.08
C ALA A 31 -13.14 -32.85 -15.16
N VAL A 32 -12.89 -31.64 -14.66
CA VAL A 32 -13.86 -30.53 -14.74
C VAL A 32 -13.43 -29.54 -15.82
N TYR A 33 -14.30 -29.32 -16.79
CA TYR A 33 -14.08 -28.34 -17.86
C TYR A 33 -14.56 -26.95 -17.48
N ALA A 34 -13.80 -25.93 -17.88
CA ALA A 34 -14.18 -24.55 -17.70
C ALA A 34 -15.42 -24.21 -18.55
N ARG A 35 -16.41 -23.56 -17.92
CA ARG A 35 -17.58 -23.04 -18.63
C ARG A 35 -17.20 -21.80 -19.42
N ARG A 36 -17.92 -21.54 -20.52
CA ARG A 36 -17.76 -20.30 -21.29
C ARG A 36 -17.93 -19.08 -20.36
N GLY A 37 -16.96 -18.16 -20.42
CA GLY A 37 -16.94 -16.96 -19.57
C GLY A 37 -16.14 -17.09 -18.27
N PHE A 38 -15.63 -18.29 -17.95
CA PHE A 38 -14.70 -18.46 -16.84
C PHE A 38 -13.37 -17.76 -17.16
N ASN A 39 -12.90 -16.92 -16.23
CA ASN A 39 -11.64 -16.19 -16.33
C ASN A 39 -10.88 -16.30 -15.01
N VAL A 40 -9.55 -16.34 -15.09
CA VAL A 40 -8.67 -16.32 -13.92
C VAL A 40 -8.01 -14.95 -13.86
N ILE A 41 -8.23 -14.23 -12.75
CA ILE A 41 -7.53 -12.99 -12.42
C ILE A 41 -6.60 -13.32 -11.27
N ALA A 42 -5.32 -12.97 -11.44
CA ALA A 42 -4.30 -13.19 -10.44
C ALA A 42 -3.51 -11.91 -10.21
N THR A 43 -3.09 -11.71 -8.96
CA THR A 43 -2.20 -10.63 -8.56
C THR A 43 -0.84 -11.19 -8.23
N ALA A 44 0.19 -10.40 -8.50
CA ALA A 44 1.56 -10.67 -8.13
C ALA A 44 2.20 -9.34 -7.70
N ASN A 45 3.09 -9.39 -6.71
CA ASN A 45 3.88 -8.24 -6.32
C ASN A 45 5.24 -8.33 -7.01
N ASP A 46 5.64 -7.28 -7.74
CA ASP A 46 6.92 -7.24 -8.46
C ASP A 46 8.13 -6.99 -7.55
N ARG A 47 7.92 -6.40 -6.36
CA ARG A 47 9.02 -6.07 -5.41
C ARG A 47 9.22 -7.16 -4.36
N ASP A 48 8.17 -7.90 -4.03
CA ASP A 48 8.28 -9.07 -3.18
C ASP A 48 8.84 -10.19 -4.05
N LYS A 49 10.13 -10.48 -3.90
CA LYS A 49 10.64 -11.79 -4.31
C LYS A 49 9.91 -12.79 -3.43
N GLY A 50 8.73 -13.23 -3.86
CA GLY A 50 8.04 -14.34 -3.25
C GLY A 50 9.01 -15.50 -3.10
N VAL A 51 8.67 -16.47 -2.26
CA VAL A 51 9.52 -17.64 -2.01
C VAL A 51 9.93 -18.33 -3.33
N ASN A 52 9.11 -18.20 -4.38
CA ASN A 52 9.38 -18.73 -5.71
C ASN A 52 9.29 -17.66 -6.81
N GLU A 53 10.20 -17.72 -7.77
CA GLU A 53 10.05 -16.99 -9.02
C GLU A 53 8.97 -17.64 -9.89
N LEU A 54 8.17 -16.79 -10.52
CA LEU A 54 7.13 -17.22 -11.45
C LEU A 54 7.73 -17.86 -12.70
N SER A 55 7.35 -19.11 -13.00
CA SER A 55 7.87 -19.81 -14.17
C SER A 55 7.54 -19.07 -15.48
N ALA A 56 8.47 -19.08 -16.43
CA ALA A 56 8.27 -18.43 -17.73
C ALA A 56 7.05 -19.01 -18.48
N ALA A 57 6.81 -20.31 -18.32
CA ALA A 57 5.66 -21.00 -18.89
C ALA A 57 4.33 -20.46 -18.34
N LEU A 58 4.23 -20.27 -17.01
CA LEU A 58 3.02 -19.72 -16.40
C LEU A 58 2.83 -18.24 -16.75
N LYS A 59 3.88 -17.43 -16.75
CA LYS A 59 3.83 -16.02 -17.20
C LYS A 59 3.27 -15.90 -18.62
N SER A 60 3.65 -16.81 -19.53
CA SER A 60 3.17 -16.80 -20.93
C SER A 60 1.67 -17.09 -21.10
N ARG A 61 0.97 -17.54 -20.04
CA ARG A 61 -0.46 -17.83 -20.05
C ARG A 61 -1.32 -16.71 -19.48
N PHE A 62 -0.70 -15.65 -18.95
CA PHE A 62 -1.39 -14.47 -18.45
C PHE A 62 -1.11 -13.24 -19.33
N ASN A 63 -2.09 -12.37 -19.45
CA ASN A 63 -1.86 -10.99 -19.85
C ASN A 63 -1.47 -10.20 -18.60
N VAL A 64 -0.27 -9.60 -18.62
CA VAL A 64 0.23 -8.82 -17.49
C VAL A 64 -0.13 -7.36 -17.67
N VAL A 65 -0.83 -6.80 -16.68
CA VAL A 65 -1.10 -5.36 -16.59
C VAL A 65 -0.42 -4.86 -15.33
N VAL A 66 0.53 -3.93 -15.50
CA VAL A 66 1.18 -3.25 -14.38
C VAL A 66 0.28 -2.11 -13.93
N LEU A 67 -0.06 -2.06 -12.65
CA LEU A 67 -0.84 -0.98 -12.05
C LEU A 67 0.14 -0.03 -11.32
N PRO A 68 0.56 1.09 -11.95
CA PRO A 68 1.44 2.04 -11.30
C PRO A 68 0.68 2.84 -10.23
N LEU A 69 1.45 3.48 -9.35
CA LEU A 69 0.90 4.46 -8.41
C LEU A 69 0.43 5.71 -9.18
N PRO A 70 -0.59 6.42 -8.68
CA PRO A 70 -1.04 7.67 -9.29
C PRO A 70 0.12 8.67 -9.42
N SER A 71 0.28 9.24 -10.61
CA SER A 71 1.31 10.25 -10.89
C SER A 71 0.95 11.63 -10.36
N ASP A 72 -0.35 11.86 -10.11
CA ASP A 72 -0.90 13.12 -9.65
C ASP A 72 -1.31 13.06 -8.18
N LEU A 73 -0.92 14.08 -7.41
CA LEU A 73 -1.21 14.15 -5.98
C LEU A 73 -2.71 14.33 -5.74
N ASP A 74 -3.38 15.18 -6.53
CA ASP A 74 -4.81 15.47 -6.35
C ASP A 74 -5.65 14.21 -6.63
N GLN A 75 -5.28 13.43 -7.65
CA GLN A 75 -5.87 12.13 -7.92
C GLN A 75 -5.66 11.15 -6.74
N GLU A 76 -4.47 11.08 -6.17
CA GLU A 76 -4.18 10.22 -5.02
C GLU A 76 -5.00 10.65 -3.79
N ILE A 77 -5.11 11.95 -3.53
CA ILE A 77 -5.96 12.51 -2.47
C ILE A 77 -7.43 12.12 -2.66
N GLN A 78 -7.96 12.22 -3.88
CA GLN A 78 -9.34 11.85 -4.19
C GLN A 78 -9.60 10.36 -3.95
N ILE A 79 -8.67 9.50 -4.38
CA ILE A 79 -8.75 8.05 -4.17
C ILE A 79 -8.77 7.74 -2.67
N VAL A 80 -7.81 8.25 -1.91
CA VAL A 80 -7.70 7.97 -0.47
C VAL A 80 -8.92 8.51 0.27
N THR A 81 -9.31 9.77 0.05
CA THR A 81 -10.47 10.39 0.70
C THR A 81 -11.75 9.59 0.44
N ARG A 82 -11.99 9.19 -0.82
CA ARG A 82 -13.15 8.38 -1.18
C ARG A 82 -13.14 7.03 -0.44
N ARG A 83 -12.00 6.33 -0.44
CA ARG A 83 -11.89 5.00 0.17
C ARG A 83 -12.03 5.06 1.70
N VAL A 84 -11.46 6.07 2.34
CA VAL A 84 -11.65 6.33 3.77
C VAL A 84 -13.13 6.57 4.08
N GLY A 85 -13.83 7.37 3.28
CA GLY A 85 -15.27 7.60 3.44
C GLY A 85 -16.12 6.34 3.27
N GLU A 86 -15.85 5.53 2.25
CA GLU A 86 -16.52 4.24 2.02
C GLU A 86 -16.30 3.27 3.21
N MET A 87 -15.07 3.22 3.75
CA MET A 87 -14.75 2.38 4.90
C MET A 87 -15.39 2.90 6.19
N ALA A 88 -15.39 4.21 6.42
CA ALA A 88 -16.05 4.84 7.57
C ALA A 88 -17.54 4.48 7.63
N GLN A 89 -18.24 4.54 6.50
CA GLN A 89 -19.65 4.13 6.39
C GLN A 89 -19.84 2.65 6.71
N SER A 90 -18.96 1.77 6.22
CA SER A 90 -19.04 0.34 6.49
C SER A 90 -18.81 -0.01 7.97
N LEU A 91 -18.13 0.86 8.72
CA LEU A 91 -17.81 0.71 10.14
C LEU A 91 -18.78 1.48 11.06
N ASP A 92 -19.81 2.12 10.50
CA ASP A 92 -20.78 2.98 11.22
C ASP A 92 -20.11 4.11 12.02
N LEU A 93 -19.04 4.69 11.46
CA LEU A 93 -18.30 5.79 12.06
C LEU A 93 -18.66 7.13 11.38
N PRO A 94 -18.71 8.25 12.12
CA PRO A 94 -19.07 9.56 11.58
C PRO A 94 -18.00 10.09 10.63
N ALA A 95 -18.38 10.71 9.52
CA ALA A 95 -17.42 11.21 8.54
C ALA A 95 -16.37 12.15 9.19
N PRO A 96 -15.06 11.94 8.95
CA PRO A 96 -14.04 12.71 9.62
C PRO A 96 -14.00 14.14 9.06
N LYS A 97 -13.84 15.14 9.92
CA LYS A 97 -14.04 16.57 9.55
C LYS A 97 -12.90 17.15 8.70
N ASN A 98 -11.67 16.66 8.90
CA ASN A 98 -10.44 17.18 8.30
C ASN A 98 -9.71 16.13 7.42
N VAL A 99 -10.42 15.14 6.86
CA VAL A 99 -9.81 14.05 6.08
C VAL A 99 -8.91 14.56 4.97
N VAL A 100 -9.42 15.49 4.15
CA VAL A 100 -8.70 15.94 2.95
C VAL A 100 -7.36 16.59 3.31
N GLU A 101 -7.34 17.36 4.40
CA GLU A 101 -6.13 18.02 4.89
C GLU A 101 -5.10 16.98 5.36
N GLU A 102 -5.50 16.05 6.24
CA GLU A 102 -4.59 15.04 6.76
C GLU A 102 -4.15 14.01 5.69
N VAL A 103 -5.05 13.64 4.77
CA VAL A 103 -4.69 12.82 3.60
C VAL A 103 -3.61 13.50 2.78
N LYS A 104 -3.75 14.80 2.51
CA LYS A 104 -2.74 15.55 1.75
C LYS A 104 -1.39 15.53 2.45
N ARG A 105 -1.36 15.79 3.76
CA ARG A 105 -0.14 15.83 4.56
C ARG A 105 0.57 14.47 4.60
N VAL A 106 -0.18 13.39 4.85
CA VAL A 106 0.37 12.02 4.83
C VAL A 106 0.88 11.63 3.44
N LEU A 107 0.12 11.94 2.39
CA LEU A 107 0.55 11.65 1.01
C LEU A 107 1.77 12.45 0.59
N GLU A 108 1.92 13.69 1.06
CA GLU A 108 3.12 14.50 0.79
C GLU A 108 4.36 13.83 1.38
N ILE A 109 4.31 13.40 2.65
CA ILE A 109 5.38 12.63 3.29
C ILE A 109 5.69 11.35 2.49
N PHE A 110 4.65 10.59 2.14
CA PHE A 110 4.80 9.31 1.44
C PHE A 110 5.42 9.50 0.06
N ARG A 111 4.96 10.49 -0.70
CA ARG A 111 5.45 10.75 -2.06
C ARG A 111 6.90 11.19 -2.03
N GLU A 112 7.30 12.08 -1.12
CA GLU A 112 8.68 12.56 -1.04
C GLU A 112 9.67 11.44 -0.66
N LEU A 113 9.33 10.63 0.34
CA LEU A 113 10.14 9.48 0.72
C LEU A 113 10.21 8.43 -0.41
N ARG A 114 9.08 8.18 -1.08
CA ARG A 114 8.99 7.22 -2.19
C ARG A 114 9.72 7.67 -3.45
N SER A 115 9.67 8.96 -3.80
CA SER A 115 10.37 9.52 -4.96
C SER A 115 11.86 9.76 -4.68
N GLY A 116 12.25 9.88 -3.41
CA GLY A 116 13.62 10.22 -3.04
C GLY A 116 13.94 11.69 -3.30
N GLU A 117 12.92 12.56 -3.31
CA GLU A 117 13.09 14.01 -3.46
C GLU A 117 11.88 14.77 -2.90
N THR A 118 12.10 16.00 -2.45
CA THR A 118 11.00 16.87 -2.00
C THR A 118 10.07 17.24 -3.16
N ALA A 119 8.80 17.57 -2.86
CA ALA A 119 7.80 17.90 -3.88
C ALA A 119 8.17 19.11 -4.75
N ASP A 120 9.07 19.98 -4.26
CA ASP A 120 9.62 21.12 -5.00
C ASP A 120 10.92 20.80 -5.77
N GLY A 121 11.39 19.55 -5.72
CA GLY A 121 12.58 19.05 -6.41
C GLY A 121 13.91 19.61 -5.89
N LYS A 122 13.93 20.31 -4.75
CA LYS A 122 15.14 21.00 -4.26
C LYS A 122 16.05 20.14 -3.40
N THR A 123 15.50 19.14 -2.73
CA THR A 123 16.24 18.30 -1.79
C THR A 123 16.12 16.85 -2.21
N THR A 124 17.24 16.21 -2.50
CA THR A 124 17.32 14.77 -2.71
C THR A 124 17.28 14.04 -1.37
N LEU A 125 16.51 12.97 -1.30
CA LEU A 125 16.27 12.18 -0.11
C LEU A 125 16.67 10.72 -0.36
N LYS A 126 16.93 10.00 0.73
CA LYS A 126 17.01 8.54 0.68
C LYS A 126 15.58 7.98 0.71
N SER A 127 15.34 6.91 -0.06
CA SER A 127 14.06 6.22 -0.04
C SER A 127 14.11 5.02 0.89
N PRO A 128 13.10 4.83 1.76
CA PRO A 128 13.01 3.65 2.61
C PRO A 128 12.70 2.41 1.76
N SER A 129 12.83 1.24 2.38
CA SER A 129 12.48 -0.05 1.78
C SER A 129 10.98 -0.19 1.48
N ALA A 130 10.14 0.54 2.22
CA ALA A 130 8.69 0.59 2.04
C ALA A 130 8.27 1.09 0.65
N THR A 131 7.10 0.64 0.18
CA THR A 131 6.55 1.13 -1.10
C THR A 131 5.84 2.46 -0.96
N LEU A 132 5.26 2.74 0.22
CA LEU A 132 4.50 3.96 0.51
C LEU A 132 3.39 4.20 -0.51
N SER A 133 2.62 3.15 -0.75
CA SER A 133 1.54 3.08 -1.73
C SER A 133 0.28 3.83 -1.28
N THR A 134 -0.61 4.12 -2.22
CA THR A 134 -1.95 4.66 -1.94
C THR A 134 -2.74 3.75 -0.98
N ALA A 135 -2.52 2.43 -1.04
CA ALA A 135 -3.15 1.47 -0.14
C ALA A 135 -2.63 1.59 1.30
N GLU A 136 -1.32 1.82 1.49
CA GLU A 136 -0.74 2.10 2.81
C GLU A 136 -1.28 3.41 3.37
N ALA A 137 -1.43 4.46 2.53
CA ALA A 137 -2.04 5.71 2.97
C ALA A 137 -3.50 5.48 3.44
N ILE A 138 -4.31 4.72 2.69
CA ILE A 138 -5.67 4.36 3.13
C ILE A 138 -5.64 3.63 4.48
N ALA A 139 -4.73 2.67 4.67
CA ALA A 139 -4.61 1.93 5.92
C ALA A 139 -4.24 2.86 7.10
N VAL A 140 -3.29 3.78 6.91
CA VAL A 140 -2.92 4.78 7.92
C VAL A 140 -4.13 5.64 8.29
N MET A 141 -4.85 6.16 7.29
CA MET A 141 -5.99 7.05 7.52
C MET A 141 -7.16 6.34 8.20
N VAL A 142 -7.46 5.09 7.82
CA VAL A 142 -8.55 4.30 8.42
C VAL A 142 -8.24 3.95 9.87
N SER A 143 -7.00 3.55 10.17
CA SER A 143 -6.56 3.27 11.55
C SER A 143 -6.58 4.53 12.41
N GLY A 144 -6.05 5.66 11.90
CA GLY A 144 -6.08 6.93 12.62
C GLY A 144 -7.50 7.46 12.83
N PHE A 145 -8.39 7.24 11.87
CA PHE A 145 -9.79 7.65 11.98
C PHE A 145 -10.55 6.83 13.02
N SER A 146 -10.33 5.52 13.07
CA SER A 146 -10.85 4.67 14.14
C SER A 146 -10.42 5.23 15.50
N HIS A 147 -9.13 5.54 15.66
CA HIS A 147 -8.63 6.16 16.89
C HIS A 147 -9.29 7.53 17.20
N ALA A 148 -9.34 8.43 16.22
CA ALA A 148 -9.93 9.75 16.38
C ALA A 148 -11.41 9.72 16.78
N THR A 149 -12.18 8.75 16.28
CA THR A 149 -13.60 8.62 16.62
C THR A 149 -13.80 8.30 18.10
N TYR A 150 -12.94 7.47 18.68
CA TYR A 150 -13.05 7.08 20.09
C TYR A 150 -12.37 8.05 21.05
N PHE A 151 -11.33 8.77 20.60
CA PHE A 151 -10.44 9.51 21.50
C PHE A 151 -10.27 11.00 21.17
N ASN A 152 -10.77 11.50 20.04
CA ASN A 152 -10.55 12.89 19.60
C ASN A 152 -11.75 13.49 18.83
N ASP A 153 -12.98 13.16 19.22
CA ASP A 153 -14.22 13.70 18.63
C ASP A 153 -14.30 13.60 17.08
N GLY A 154 -13.67 12.57 16.51
CA GLY A 154 -13.62 12.34 15.05
C GLY A 154 -12.72 13.29 14.27
N ILE A 155 -11.83 14.03 14.95
CA ILE A 155 -10.81 14.89 14.33
C ILE A 155 -9.50 14.13 14.24
N LEU A 156 -8.98 14.00 13.02
CA LEU A 156 -7.67 13.40 12.80
C LEU A 156 -6.57 14.35 13.28
N SER A 157 -5.53 13.81 13.90
CA SER A 157 -4.37 14.57 14.37
C SER A 157 -3.08 13.83 14.04
N ALA A 158 -1.97 14.56 13.99
CA ALA A 158 -0.64 13.96 13.86
C ALA A 158 -0.38 12.92 14.96
N GLU A 159 -0.81 13.18 16.20
CA GLU A 159 -0.71 12.24 17.33
C GLU A 159 -1.38 10.89 17.05
N GLY A 160 -2.60 10.90 16.50
CA GLY A 160 -3.33 9.67 16.17
C GLY A 160 -2.82 8.95 14.90
N LEU A 161 -2.19 9.68 13.99
CA LEU A 161 -1.72 9.16 12.70
C LEU A 161 -0.26 8.70 12.73
N ALA A 162 0.60 9.38 13.49
CA ALA A 162 2.05 9.17 13.50
C ALA A 162 2.48 7.72 13.78
N PRO A 163 1.87 6.96 14.71
CA PRO A 163 2.26 5.56 14.91
C PRO A 163 2.03 4.70 13.66
N ASN A 164 0.93 4.95 12.94
CA ASN A 164 0.62 4.24 11.69
C ASN A 164 1.49 4.71 10.53
N VAL A 165 1.81 6.01 10.47
CA VAL A 165 2.77 6.59 9.51
C VAL A 165 4.15 5.97 9.71
N LEU A 166 4.64 5.90 10.95
CA LEU A 166 5.90 5.28 11.30
C LEU A 166 5.93 3.80 10.88
N GLY A 167 4.90 3.03 11.22
CA GLY A 167 4.80 1.62 10.84
C GLY A 167 4.66 1.39 9.31
N ALA A 168 4.17 2.38 8.57
CA ALA A 168 4.16 2.35 7.11
C ALA A 168 5.55 2.60 6.53
N ILE A 169 6.30 3.55 7.08
CA ILE A 169 7.62 3.97 6.59
C ILE A 169 8.73 2.99 7.00
N VAL A 170 8.75 2.57 8.27
CA VAL A 170 9.86 1.80 8.85
C VAL A 170 9.52 0.31 8.79
N LYS A 171 10.11 -0.41 7.81
CA LYS A 171 10.05 -1.89 7.73
C LYS A 171 11.35 -2.51 8.23
N ASP A 172 12.48 -1.87 7.96
CA ASP A 172 13.78 -2.15 8.56
C ASP A 172 14.04 -1.17 9.72
N PRO A 173 14.13 -1.66 10.98
CA PRO A 173 14.25 -0.81 12.16
C PRO A 173 15.58 -0.04 12.26
N VAL A 174 16.56 -0.34 11.42
CA VAL A 174 17.86 0.33 11.40
C VAL A 174 17.96 1.26 10.20
N GLN A 175 17.77 0.73 8.98
CA GLN A 175 17.97 1.49 7.75
C GLN A 175 16.84 2.50 7.53
N ASP A 176 15.59 2.05 7.56
CA ASP A 176 14.45 2.93 7.29
C ASP A 176 14.26 3.96 8.40
N LYS A 177 14.59 3.58 9.64
CA LYS A 177 14.58 4.49 10.78
C LYS A 177 15.53 5.67 10.56
N ALA A 178 16.79 5.40 10.19
CA ALA A 178 17.77 6.45 9.93
C ALA A 178 17.37 7.35 8.75
N ILE A 179 16.73 6.78 7.72
CA ILE A 179 16.18 7.56 6.60
C ILE A 179 15.07 8.50 7.06
N LEU A 180 14.16 8.03 7.92
CA LEU A 180 13.10 8.86 8.48
C LEU A 180 13.66 9.97 9.36
N GLU A 181 14.61 9.69 10.26
CA GLU A 181 15.25 10.73 11.10
C GLU A 181 15.88 11.86 10.26
N GLU A 182 16.58 11.49 9.19
CA GLU A 182 17.17 12.45 8.25
C GLU A 182 16.09 13.31 7.59
N TYR A 183 14.99 12.70 7.12
CA TYR A 183 13.87 13.42 6.51
C TYR A 183 13.19 14.37 7.49
N LEU A 184 12.98 13.96 8.74
CA LEU A 184 12.39 14.79 9.79
C LEU A 184 13.21 16.06 10.03
N GLU A 185 14.54 15.92 10.19
CA GLU A 185 15.43 17.05 10.49
C GLU A 185 15.68 17.96 9.28
N THR A 186 15.76 17.39 8.08
CA THR A 186 16.13 18.15 6.88
C THR A 186 14.94 18.81 6.19
N VAL A 187 13.76 18.19 6.25
CA VAL A 187 12.54 18.59 5.55
C VAL A 187 11.46 19.06 6.52
N LEU A 188 10.89 18.17 7.34
CA LEU A 188 9.69 18.49 8.14
C LEU A 188 9.95 19.59 9.15
N LYS A 189 11.11 19.59 9.82
CA LYS A 189 11.50 20.63 10.79
C LYS A 189 11.40 22.06 10.24
N LYS A 190 11.58 22.24 8.93
CA LYS A 190 11.53 23.55 8.26
C LYS A 190 10.12 23.94 7.81
N ARG A 191 9.16 23.01 7.84
CA ARG A 191 7.78 23.20 7.38
C ARG A 191 6.85 23.42 8.58
N ARG A 192 6.37 24.65 8.75
CA ARG A 192 5.53 25.01 9.91
C ARG A 192 4.21 24.25 9.92
N GLU A 193 3.68 23.99 8.74
CA GLU A 193 2.47 23.21 8.49
C GLU A 193 2.64 21.71 8.76
N PHE A 194 3.83 21.24 9.13
CA PHE A 194 4.11 19.86 9.56
C PHE A 194 4.74 19.81 10.97
N ALA A 195 4.65 20.89 11.75
CA ALA A 195 5.33 20.98 13.05
C ALA A 195 4.87 19.91 14.07
N ASP A 196 3.57 19.63 14.10
CA ASP A 196 2.95 18.53 14.86
C ASP A 196 3.46 17.14 14.42
N TYR A 197 3.48 16.85 13.11
CA TYR A 197 4.05 15.59 12.60
C TYR A 197 5.54 15.47 12.90
N TYR A 198 6.31 16.55 12.79
CA TYR A 198 7.71 16.58 13.19
C TYR A 198 7.86 16.20 14.65
N THR A 199 7.15 16.89 15.55
CA THR A 199 7.21 16.61 16.99
C THR A 199 6.83 15.17 17.30
N THR A 200 5.66 14.71 16.86
CA THR A 200 5.17 13.36 17.20
C THR A 200 6.04 12.26 16.59
N LEU A 201 6.48 12.38 15.33
CA LEU A 201 7.33 11.36 14.72
C LEU A 201 8.72 11.34 15.35
N THR A 202 9.30 12.49 15.71
CA THR A 202 10.59 12.55 16.42
C THR A 202 10.51 11.91 17.81
N GLU A 203 9.37 11.99 18.50
CA GLU A 203 9.18 11.32 19.80
C GLU A 203 9.06 9.80 19.69
N LEU A 204 8.56 9.30 18.55
CA LEU A 204 8.34 7.86 18.33
C LEU A 204 9.57 7.15 17.75
N VAL A 205 10.47 7.90 17.11
CA VAL A 205 11.63 7.37 16.39
C VAL A 205 12.81 7.20 17.34
#